data_AF-A0AAD6H1C0-F1
#
_entry.id   AF-A0AAD6H1C0-F1
#
_cell.length_a   1.000
_cell.length_b   1.000
_cell.length_c   1.000
_cell.angle_alpha   90.00
_cell.angle_beta   90.00
_cell.angle_gamma   90.00
#
_symmetry.space_group_name_H-M   'P 1'
#
loop_
_entity.id
_entity.type
_entity.pdbx_description
1 polymer ?
#
loop_
_entity_poly.entity_id
_entity_poly.type
_entity_poly.pdbx_seq_one_letter_code
_entity_poly.pdbx_strand_id
1 'polypeptide(L)' 'MPPKRSESWQKAAKQEGKILFALEDIKKGRIKSLCAAAKLYNIPFSTLQNCAAG' A
#
# COMPACT_ATOMS: atom_id res chain seq x y z
N MET A 1 25.49 -10.27 12.49
CA MET A 1 24.05 -10.39 12.81
C MET A 1 23.41 -9.05 12.50
N PRO A 2 22.44 -8.95 11.57
CA PRO A 2 21.83 -7.66 11.27
C PRO A 2 21.08 -7.20 12.54
N PRO A 3 21.10 -5.90 12.88
CA PRO A 3 20.39 -5.40 14.04
C PRO A 3 18.92 -5.83 13.94
N LYS A 4 18.35 -6.33 15.05
CA LYS A 4 16.93 -6.63 15.15
C LYS A 4 16.17 -5.35 14.81
N ARG A 5 15.68 -5.26 13.58
CA ARG A 5 14.94 -4.09 13.10
C ARG A 5 13.73 -3.92 14.00
N SER A 6 13.53 -2.70 14.51
CA SER A 6 12.42 -2.38 15.40
C SER A 6 11.09 -2.78 14.74
N GLU A 7 10.12 -3.22 15.54
CA GLU A 7 8.78 -3.57 15.04
C GLU A 7 8.14 -2.42 14.26
N SER A 8 8.47 -1.17 14.60
CA SER A 8 8.04 0.03 13.88
C SER A 8 8.50 0.03 12.41
N TRP A 9 9.74 -0.36 12.14
CA TRP A 9 10.30 -0.42 10.79
C TRP A 9 9.64 -1.53 9.97
N GLN A 10 9.38 -2.68 10.60
CA GLN A 10 8.70 -3.81 9.96
C GLN A 10 7.24 -3.47 9.63
N LYS A 11 6.55 -2.74 10.51
CA LYS A 11 5.18 -2.24 10.27
C LYS A 11 5.14 -1.23 9.13
N ALA A 12 6.08 -0.28 9.09
CA ALA A 12 6.19 0.69 8.00
C ALA A 12 6.43 0.01 6.64
N ALA A 13 7.42 -0.88 6.55
CA ALA A 13 7.72 -1.63 5.33
C ALA A 13 6.53 -2.49 4.85
N LYS A 14 5.79 -3.08 5.80
CA LYS A 14 4.57 -3.86 5.48
C LYS A 14 3.46 -2.96 4.94
N GLN A 15 3.35 -1.72 5.41
CA GLN A 15 2.36 -0.75 4.94
C GLN A 15 2.74 -0.22 3.54
N GLU A 16 4.00 0.13 3.33
CA GLU A 16 4.52 0.55 2.02
C GLU A 16 4.35 -0.54 0.96
N GLY A 17 4.65 -1.79 1.30
CA GLY A 17 4.46 -2.92 0.38
C GLY A 17 3.00 -3.10 -0.04
N LYS A 18 2.04 -2.93 0.87
CA LYS A 18 0.61 -3.00 0.54
C LYS A 18 0.17 -1.88 -0.41
N ILE A 19 0.68 -0.67 -0.22
CA ILE A 19 0.38 0.47 -1.11
C ILE A 19 0.89 0.19 -2.51
N LEU A 20 2.11 -0.33 -2.63
CA LEU A 20 2.71 -0.68 -3.92
C LEU A 20 1.88 -1.75 -4.65
N PHE A 21 1.50 -2.83 -3.96
CA PHE A 21 0.65 -3.88 -4.53
C PHE A 21 -0.72 -3.35 -4.97
N ALA A 22 -1.35 -2.49 -4.16
CA ALA A 22 -2.63 -1.88 -4.49
C ALA A 22 -2.55 -1.02 -5.76
N LEU A 23 -1.50 -0.21 -5.91
CA LEU A 23 -1.27 0.60 -7.11
C LEU A 23 -0.96 -0.27 -8.34
N GLU A 24 -0.19 -1.34 -8.17
CA GLU A 24 0.10 -2.27 -9.25
C GLU A 24 -1.16 -3.00 -9.76
N ASP A 25 -2.05 -3.44 -8.87
CA ASP A 25 -3.30 -4.09 -9.27
C ASP A 25 -4.25 -3.13 -10.00
N ILE A 26 -4.23 -1.85 -9.62
CA ILE A 26 -4.94 -0.81 -10.36
C ILE A 26 -4.33 -0.64 -11.75
N LYS A 27 -3.00 -0.52 -11.84
CA LYS A 27 -2.28 -0.36 -13.11
C LYS A 27 -2.43 -1.57 -14.04
N LYS A 28 -2.46 -2.79 -13.47
CA LYS A 28 -2.70 -4.05 -14.19
C LYS A 28 -4.17 -4.24 -14.60
N GLY A 29 -5.07 -3.33 -14.21
CA GLY A 29 -6.49 -3.38 -14.54
C GLY A 29 -7.26 -4.46 -13.77
N ARG A 30 -6.64 -5.10 -12.76
CA ARG A 30 -7.34 -6.05 -11.88
C ARG A 30 -8.37 -5.35 -11.00
N ILE A 31 -8.06 -4.11 -10.62
CA ILE A 31 -8.95 -3.26 -9.82
C ILE A 31 -9.20 -1.96 -10.58
N LYS A 32 -10.45 -1.68 -10.92
CA LYS A 32 -10.83 -0.50 -11.71
C LYS A 32 -10.99 0.79 -10.89
N SER A 33 -10.88 0.70 -9.56
CA SER A 33 -11.14 1.83 -8.65
C SER A 33 -10.18 1.86 -7.48
N LEU A 34 -9.63 3.04 -7.18
CA LEU A 34 -8.84 3.28 -5.96
C LEU A 34 -9.62 2.90 -4.69
N CYS A 35 -10.93 3.13 -4.66
CA CYS A 35 -11.77 2.80 -3.49
C CYS A 35 -11.85 1.29 -3.25
N ALA A 36 -11.94 0.51 -4.33
CA ALA A 36 -11.93 -0.95 -4.24
C ALA A 36 -10.57 -1.47 -3.75
N ALA A 37 -9.47 -0.90 -4.25
CA ALA A 37 -8.12 -1.24 -3.81
C ALA A 37 -7.88 -0.88 -2.33
N ALA A 38 -8.35 0.30 -1.90
CA ALA A 38 -8.26 0.75 -0.51
C ALA A 38 -8.95 -0.23 0.46
N LYS A 39 -10.14 -0.71 0.10
CA LYS A 39 -10.85 -1.72 0.90
C LYS A 39 -10.15 -3.08 0.89
N LEU A 40 -9.69 -3.53 -0.28
CA LEU A 40 -9.06 -4.84 -0.45
C LEU A 40 -7.77 -4.95 0.37
N TYR A 41 -6.95 -3.89 0.35
CA TYR A 41 -5.66 -3.85 1.04
C TYR A 41 -5.75 -3.30 2.47
N ASN A 42 -6.95 -2.89 2.91
CA ASN A 42 -7.21 -2.23 4.20
C ASN A 42 -6.29 -1.01 4.43
N ILE A 43 -6.23 -0.15 3.41
CA ILE A 43 -5.45 1.09 3.40
C ILE A 43 -6.43 2.26 3.35
N PRO A 44 -6.18 3.37 4.07
CA PRO A 44 -6.99 4.57 3.93
C PRO A 44 -7.01 5.05 2.47
N PHE A 45 -8.20 5.39 1.98
CA PHE A 45 -8.35 5.90 0.60
C PHE A 45 -7.50 7.14 0.35
N SER A 46 -7.42 8.05 1.32
CA SER A 46 -6.59 9.25 1.26
C SER A 46 -5.11 8.94 1.06
N THR A 47 -4.59 7.89 1.70
CA THR A 47 -3.21 7.43 1.50
C THR A 47 -2.99 6.95 0.07
N LEU A 48 -3.89 6.12 -0.46
CA LEU A 48 -3.80 5.62 -1.83
C LEU A 48 -3.96 6.74 -2.87
N GLN A 49 -4.85 7.70 -2.62
CA GLN A 49 -5.07 8.86 -3.47
C GLN A 49 -3.83 9.76 -3.52
N ASN A 50 -3.23 10.06 -2.36
CA ASN A 50 -2.00 10.86 -2.31
C ASN A 50 -0.85 10.18 -3.05
N CYS A 51 -0.71 8.86 -2.97
CA CYS A 51 0.32 8.12 -3.69
C CYS A 51 0.05 7.99 -5.20
N ALA A 52 -1.20 8.05 -5.64
CA ALA A 52 -1.57 7.98 -7.05
C ALA A 52 -1.54 9.35 -7.77
N ALA A 53 -1.64 10.44 -7.01
CA ALA A 53 -1.65 11.82 -7.53
C ALA A 53 -0.25 12.49 -7.55
N GLY A 54 0.76 11.83 -6.98
CA GLY A 54 2.15 12.29 -6.94
C GLY A 54 2.99 11.87 -8.15
#